data_AF-A0A971WTH5-F1
#
_entry.id   AF-A0A971WTH5-F1
#
_cell.length_a   1.000
_cell.length_b   1.000
_cell.length_c   1.000
_cell.angle_alpha   90.00
_cell.angle_beta   90.00
_cell.angle_gamma   90.00
#
_symmetry.space_group_name_H-M   'P 1'
#
loop_
_entity.id
_entity.type
_entity.pdbx_description
1 polymer ?
#
loop_
_entity_poly.entity_id
_entity_poly.type
_entity_poly.pdbx_seq_one_letter_code
_entity_poly.pdbx_strand_id
1 'polypeptide(L)'
;MKADLLYEMFRKHPLVALRSAWEAYLMDEMILSEAASAVGISPKQFLELGTRSVSECKTRIPDKLWVKANDEERFLMACLHPRQVSILCELAEKEILISRSEMYSSLLWEDLHLLTVLGLVSFSHNEEGWHYKLQLGKRSLLTELSFSDRISGEK
;
A
#
# COMPACT_ATOMS: atom_id res chain seq x y z
N MET A 1 -0.44 -15.62 29.02
CA MET A 1 -1.26 -16.86 28.95
C MET A 1 -2.31 -16.87 27.83
N LYS A 2 -3.13 -15.82 27.60
CA LYS A 2 -4.01 -15.79 26.40
C LYS A 2 -3.28 -15.40 25.10
N ALA A 3 -2.35 -14.45 25.16
CA ALA A 3 -1.58 -14.00 24.00
C ALA A 3 -0.66 -15.09 23.42
N ASP A 4 0.01 -15.86 24.28
CA ASP A 4 0.91 -16.95 23.85
C ASP A 4 0.16 -18.08 23.14
N LEU A 5 -1.07 -18.37 23.59
CA LEU A 5 -1.95 -19.37 22.98
C LEU A 5 -2.47 -18.91 21.62
N LEU A 6 -2.85 -17.62 21.51
CA LEU A 6 -3.23 -17.01 20.22
C LEU A 6 -2.06 -17.01 19.24
N TYR A 7 -0.86 -16.69 19.72
CA TYR A 7 0.36 -16.74 18.91
C TYR A 7 0.66 -18.16 18.40
N GLU A 8 0.58 -19.17 19.27
CA GLU A 8 0.70 -20.58 18.86
C GLU A 8 -0.37 -21.00 17.85
N MET A 9 -1.62 -20.58 18.06
CA MET A 9 -2.73 -20.88 17.14
C MET A 9 -2.51 -20.24 15.77
N PHE A 10 -2.13 -18.97 15.71
CA PHE A 10 -1.84 -18.29 14.45
C PHE A 10 -0.61 -18.87 13.74
N ARG A 11 0.40 -19.28 14.50
CA ARG A 11 1.58 -19.99 13.96
C ARG A 11 1.21 -21.34 13.35
N LYS A 12 0.30 -22.09 13.98
CA LYS A 12 -0.16 -23.40 13.50
C LYS A 12 -1.23 -23.29 12.39
N HIS A 13 -1.90 -22.14 12.27
CA HIS A 13 -2.99 -21.89 11.33
C HIS A 13 -2.80 -20.55 10.59
N PRO A 14 -1.87 -20.49 9.61
CA PRO A 14 -1.51 -19.24 8.93
C PRO A 14 -2.68 -18.57 8.18
N LEU A 15 -3.65 -19.35 7.71
CA LEU A 15 -4.86 -18.80 7.07
C LEU A 15 -5.76 -18.04 8.05
N VAL A 16 -5.79 -18.45 9.32
CA VAL A 16 -6.57 -17.75 10.35
C VAL A 16 -5.88 -16.43 10.69
N ALA A 17 -4.55 -16.45 10.83
CA ALA A 17 -3.75 -15.25 11.04
C ALA A 17 -3.90 -14.25 9.88
N LEU A 18 -3.85 -14.73 8.64
CA LEU A 18 -4.06 -13.92 7.44
C LEU A 18 -5.45 -13.29 7.42
N ARG A 19 -6.51 -14.03 7.74
CA ARG A 19 -7.88 -13.50 7.78
C ARG A 19 -8.03 -12.41 8.84
N SER A 20 -7.54 -12.64 10.05
CA SER A 20 -7.61 -11.65 11.13
C SER A 20 -6.82 -10.38 10.80
N ALA A 21 -5.61 -10.52 10.25
CA ALA A 21 -4.82 -9.36 9.82
C ALA A 21 -5.48 -8.61 8.64
N TRP A 22 -6.12 -9.34 7.72
CA TRP A 22 -6.85 -8.75 6.59
C TRP A 22 -8.07 -7.96 7.06
N GLU A 23 -8.85 -8.49 8.00
CA GLU A 23 -9.97 -7.77 8.60
C GLU A 23 -9.52 -6.51 9.33
N ALA A 24 -8.45 -6.58 10.13
CA ALA A 24 -7.88 -5.41 10.80
C ALA A 24 -7.42 -4.32 9.81
N TYR A 25 -6.82 -4.73 8.69
CA TYR A 25 -6.45 -3.81 7.60
C TYR A 25 -7.67 -3.16 6.94
N LEU A 26 -8.73 -3.92 6.66
CA LEU A 26 -9.96 -3.39 6.05
C LEU A 26 -10.75 -2.47 7.00
N MET A 27 -10.60 -2.63 8.32
CA MET A 27 -11.26 -1.81 9.34
C MET A 27 -10.43 -0.59 9.75
N ASP A 28 -9.31 -0.32 9.07
CA ASP A 28 -8.35 0.74 9.42
C ASP A 28 -7.78 0.61 10.86
N GLU A 29 -7.79 -0.59 11.45
CA GLU A 29 -7.18 -0.88 12.76
C GLU A 29 -5.69 -1.18 12.65
N MET A 30 -5.21 -1.58 11.47
CA MET A 30 -3.80 -1.83 11.17
C MET A 30 -3.44 -1.29 9.78
N ILE A 31 -2.28 -0.68 9.65
CA ILE A 31 -1.76 -0.30 8.33
C ILE A 31 -1.24 -1.53 7.58
N LEU A 32 -1.18 -1.47 6.24
CA LEU A 32 -0.85 -2.64 5.42
C LEU A 32 0.53 -3.23 5.76
N SER A 33 1.53 -2.40 6.05
CA SER A 33 2.88 -2.84 6.42
C SER A 33 2.87 -3.63 7.74
N GLU A 34 2.12 -3.16 8.73
CA GLU A 34 1.92 -3.85 10.01
C GLU A 34 1.15 -5.16 9.81
N ALA A 35 0.09 -5.14 9.00
CA ALA A 35 -0.74 -6.31 8.73
C ALA A 35 0.05 -7.40 8.00
N ALA A 36 0.85 -7.03 7.00
CA ALA A 36 1.74 -7.94 6.27
C ALA A 36 2.86 -8.48 7.18
N SER A 37 3.43 -7.64 8.05
CA SER A 37 4.45 -8.03 9.02
C SER A 37 3.91 -9.04 10.05
N ALA A 38 2.68 -8.84 10.53
CA ALA A 38 2.03 -9.72 11.50
C ALA A 38 1.88 -11.17 11.01
N VAL A 39 1.84 -11.38 9.69
CA VAL A 39 1.78 -12.72 9.07
C VAL A 39 3.07 -13.11 8.34
N GLY A 40 4.12 -12.28 8.42
CA GLY A 40 5.47 -12.61 7.93
C GLY A 40 5.61 -12.65 6.41
N ILE A 41 4.85 -11.84 5.67
CA ILE A 41 4.90 -11.75 4.21
C ILE A 41 5.07 -10.31 3.73
N SER A 42 5.43 -10.12 2.45
CA SER A 42 5.50 -8.77 1.87
C SER A 42 4.10 -8.13 1.72
N PRO A 43 3.99 -6.79 1.69
CA PRO A 43 2.71 -6.11 1.46
C PRO A 43 2.00 -6.56 0.18
N LYS A 44 2.75 -6.81 -0.90
CA LYS A 44 2.19 -7.32 -2.17
C LYS A 44 1.58 -8.72 -2.00
N GLN A 45 2.31 -9.65 -1.38
CA GLN A 45 1.81 -11.00 -1.10
C GLN A 45 0.60 -10.97 -0.16
N PHE A 46 0.58 -10.04 0.80
CA PHE A 46 -0.55 -9.86 1.70
C PHE A 46 -1.81 -9.44 0.95
N LEU A 47 -1.73 -8.43 0.08
CA LEU A 47 -2.84 -8.01 -0.78
C LEU A 47 -3.32 -9.14 -1.70
N GLU A 48 -2.40 -9.88 -2.31
CA GLU A 48 -2.70 -11.01 -3.19
C GLU A 48 -3.45 -12.15 -2.48
N LEU A 49 -3.05 -12.47 -1.25
CA LEU A 49 -3.64 -13.57 -0.48
C LEU A 49 -4.92 -13.13 0.24
N GLY A 50 -4.97 -11.92 0.76
CA GLY A 50 -6.12 -11.38 1.48
C GLY A 50 -7.37 -11.26 0.60
N THR A 51 -7.22 -10.76 -0.63
CA THR A 51 -8.31 -10.67 -1.61
C THR A 51 -8.87 -12.03 -2.05
N ARG A 52 -8.05 -13.09 -2.01
CA ARG A 52 -8.50 -14.47 -2.26
C ARG A 52 -9.18 -15.10 -1.04
N SER A 53 -8.88 -14.58 0.15
CA SER A 53 -9.32 -15.14 1.43
C SER A 53 -10.70 -14.64 1.87
N VAL A 54 -11.09 -13.44 1.42
CA VAL A 54 -12.37 -12.80 1.74
C VAL A 54 -13.03 -12.30 0.46
N SER A 55 -14.23 -12.81 0.17
CA SER A 55 -14.86 -12.75 -1.15
C SER A 55 -15.47 -11.39 -1.54
N GLU A 56 -15.42 -10.36 -0.68
CA GLU A 56 -16.39 -9.27 -0.76
C GLU A 56 -15.85 -7.84 -0.82
N CYS A 57 -14.54 -7.60 -0.70
CA CYS A 57 -14.04 -6.22 -0.86
C CYS A 57 -13.77 -5.93 -2.35
N LYS A 58 -14.83 -5.88 -3.17
CA LYS A 58 -14.73 -5.34 -4.54
C LYS A 58 -14.87 -3.83 -4.48
N THR A 59 -13.78 -3.15 -4.12
CA THR A 59 -13.69 -1.70 -4.30
C THR A 59 -13.94 -1.37 -5.78
N ARG A 60 -14.95 -0.54 -6.07
CA ARG A 60 -15.25 -0.15 -7.46
C ARG A 60 -14.16 0.80 -7.96
N ILE A 61 -13.38 0.36 -8.93
CA ILE A 61 -12.34 1.18 -9.55
C ILE A 61 -12.96 2.00 -10.68
N PRO A 62 -12.77 3.33 -10.72
CA PRO A 62 -13.26 4.15 -11.82
C PRO A 62 -12.60 3.82 -13.17
N ASP A 63 -13.38 3.86 -14.24
CA ASP A 63 -12.95 3.52 -15.61
C ASP A 63 -11.73 4.35 -16.05
N LYS A 64 -11.64 5.61 -15.61
CA LYS A 64 -10.51 6.52 -15.91
C LYS A 64 -9.15 5.96 -15.43
N LEU A 65 -9.13 5.21 -14.34
CA LEU A 65 -7.94 4.53 -13.82
C LEU A 65 -7.75 3.18 -14.53
N TRP A 66 -8.85 2.44 -14.67
CA TRP A 66 -8.85 1.09 -15.22
C TRP A 66 -8.33 1.00 -16.66
N VAL A 67 -8.69 1.98 -17.50
CA VAL A 67 -8.27 2.06 -18.90
C VAL A 67 -6.78 2.39 -19.02
N LYS A 68 -6.24 3.18 -18.09
CA LYS A 68 -4.81 3.58 -18.09
C LYS A 68 -3.90 2.47 -17.56
N ALA A 69 -4.43 1.58 -16.74
CA ALA A 69 -3.66 0.54 -16.08
C ALA A 69 -3.38 -0.69 -16.95
N ASN A 70 -2.21 -1.29 -16.77
CA ASN A 70 -1.88 -2.62 -17.27
C ASN A 70 -2.51 -3.72 -16.37
N ASP A 71 -2.39 -5.00 -16.76
CA ASP A 71 -3.08 -6.08 -16.04
C ASP A 71 -2.60 -6.29 -14.60
N GLU A 72 -1.31 -6.09 -14.32
CA GLU A 72 -0.76 -6.15 -12.97
C GLU A 72 -1.28 -4.99 -12.11
N GLU A 73 -1.28 -3.76 -12.65
CA GLU A 73 -1.78 -2.58 -11.96
C GLU A 73 -3.29 -2.68 -11.69
N ARG A 74 -4.07 -3.22 -12.64
CA ARG A 74 -5.51 -3.50 -12.47
C ARG A 74 -5.74 -4.48 -11.33
N PHE A 75 -4.95 -5.55 -11.28
CA PHE A 75 -5.00 -6.52 -10.20
C PHE A 75 -4.67 -5.85 -8.85
N LEU A 76 -3.59 -5.07 -8.78
CA LEU A 76 -3.21 -4.37 -7.55
C LEU A 76 -4.30 -3.41 -7.09
N MET A 77 -4.84 -2.58 -8.00
CA MET A 77 -5.94 -1.65 -7.68
C MET A 77 -7.19 -2.36 -7.16
N ALA A 78 -7.48 -3.57 -7.66
CA ALA A 78 -8.63 -4.36 -7.20
C ALA A 78 -8.44 -4.88 -5.76
N CYS A 79 -7.19 -4.91 -5.29
CA CYS A 79 -6.84 -5.31 -3.93
C CYS A 79 -6.79 -4.15 -2.94
N LEU A 80 -6.83 -2.90 -3.41
CA LEU A 80 -6.66 -1.73 -2.55
C LEU A 80 -7.90 -1.43 -1.71
N HIS A 81 -7.64 -0.90 -0.52
CA HIS A 81 -8.68 -0.31 0.32
C HIS A 81 -9.38 0.87 -0.42
N PRO A 82 -10.69 1.11 -0.22
CA PRO A 82 -11.40 2.23 -0.85
C PRO A 82 -10.72 3.59 -0.67
N ARG A 83 -10.12 3.84 0.49
CA ARG A 83 -9.35 5.07 0.77
C ARG A 83 -8.15 5.23 -0.16
N GLN A 84 -7.46 4.14 -0.46
CA GLN A 84 -6.30 4.16 -1.36
C GLN A 84 -6.73 4.36 -2.81
N VAL A 85 -7.87 3.77 -3.20
CA VAL A 85 -8.47 4.03 -4.52
C VAL A 85 -8.92 5.50 -4.66
N SER A 86 -9.46 6.12 -3.61
CA SER A 86 -9.78 7.55 -3.66
C SER A 86 -8.55 8.43 -3.83
N ILE A 87 -7.43 8.09 -3.17
CA ILE A 87 -6.14 8.80 -3.38
C ILE A 87 -5.69 8.69 -4.84
N LEU A 88 -5.77 7.50 -5.45
CA LEU A 88 -5.46 7.33 -6.88
C LEU A 88 -6.40 8.16 -7.78
N CYS A 89 -7.67 8.29 -7.40
CA CYS A 89 -8.64 9.11 -8.13
C CYS A 89 -8.32 10.60 -8.07
N GLU A 90 -7.82 11.08 -6.93
CA GLU A 90 -7.34 12.46 -6.78
C GLU A 90 -6.06 12.68 -7.59
N LEU A 91 -5.11 11.75 -7.50
CA LEU A 91 -3.86 11.79 -8.26
C LEU A 91 -4.06 11.73 -9.78
N ALA A 92 -5.20 11.22 -10.24
CA ALA A 92 -5.58 11.24 -11.65
C ALA A 92 -5.95 12.64 -12.15
N GLU A 93 -6.38 13.53 -11.26
CA GLU A 93 -6.80 14.90 -11.59
C GLU A 93 -5.70 15.93 -11.29
N LYS A 94 -4.94 15.73 -10.21
CA LYS A 94 -3.95 16.68 -9.73
C LYS A 94 -2.80 15.99 -9.00
N GLU A 95 -1.69 16.68 -8.85
CA GLU A 95 -0.57 16.23 -8.04
C GLU A 95 -0.87 16.49 -6.56
N ILE A 96 -0.39 15.61 -5.67
CA ILE A 96 -0.48 15.80 -4.23
C ILE A 96 0.88 16.24 -3.70
N LEU A 97 0.90 17.37 -2.98
CA LEU A 97 2.07 17.87 -2.28
C LEU A 97 1.90 17.60 -0.78
N ILE A 98 2.86 16.90 -0.19
CA ILE A 98 2.99 16.76 1.26
C ILE A 98 4.14 17.62 1.75
N SER A 99 3.85 18.51 2.69
CA SER A 99 4.86 19.34 3.34
C SER A 99 5.78 18.48 4.20
N ARG A 100 7.04 18.89 4.37
CA ARG A 100 8.02 18.12 5.18
C ARG A 100 7.59 17.94 6.64
N SER A 101 6.82 18.88 7.17
CA SER A 101 6.28 18.85 8.54
C SER A 101 5.18 17.82 8.76
N GLU A 102 4.46 17.39 7.72
CA GLU A 102 3.29 16.50 7.81
C GLU A 102 3.60 15.03 7.46
N MET A 103 4.88 14.77 7.15
CA MET A 103 5.33 13.51 6.56
C MET A 103 5.19 12.31 7.50
N TYR A 104 5.33 12.51 8.81
CA TYR A 104 5.37 11.41 9.79
C TYR A 104 4.10 11.29 10.65
N SER A 105 3.09 12.11 10.39
CA SER A 105 1.88 12.17 11.22
C SER A 105 0.59 11.87 10.45
N SER A 106 0.66 11.71 9.12
CA SER A 106 -0.53 11.54 8.29
C SER A 106 -0.64 10.13 7.69
N LEU A 107 -1.80 9.51 7.90
CA LEU A 107 -2.25 8.29 7.20
C LEU A 107 -2.12 8.44 5.67
N LEU A 108 -2.27 9.67 5.16
CA LEU A 108 -2.10 9.99 3.75
C LEU A 108 -0.68 9.71 3.24
N TRP A 109 0.35 10.09 4.01
CA TRP A 109 1.73 9.82 3.62
C TRP A 109 2.02 8.32 3.56
N GLU A 110 1.52 7.56 4.54
CA GLU A 110 1.68 6.10 4.58
C GLU A 110 1.00 5.43 3.39
N ASP A 111 -0.23 5.83 3.05
CA ASP A 111 -0.93 5.34 1.87
C ASP A 111 -0.18 5.70 0.57
N LEU A 112 0.32 6.93 0.44
CA LEU A 112 1.09 7.36 -0.74
C LEU A 112 2.42 6.62 -0.86
N HIS A 113 3.09 6.37 0.26
CA HIS A 113 4.31 5.57 0.30
C HIS A 113 4.03 4.14 -0.15
N LEU A 114 2.97 3.52 0.36
CA LEU A 114 2.54 2.21 -0.09
C LEU A 114 2.24 2.19 -1.60
N LEU A 115 1.44 3.14 -2.09
CA LEU A 115 1.10 3.22 -3.50
C LEU A 115 2.34 3.40 -4.40
N THR A 116 3.38 4.03 -3.87
CA THR A 116 4.70 4.11 -4.51
C THR A 116 5.41 2.76 -4.53
N VAL A 117 5.44 2.03 -3.41
CA VAL A 117 6.03 0.69 -3.33
C VAL A 117 5.35 -0.29 -4.29
N LEU A 118 4.03 -0.14 -4.47
CA LEU A 118 3.25 -0.91 -5.44
C LEU A 118 3.45 -0.46 -6.90
N GLY A 119 4.19 0.62 -7.14
CA GLY A 119 4.47 1.16 -8.47
C GLY A 119 3.32 1.92 -9.12
N LEU A 120 2.23 2.18 -8.39
CA LEU A 120 1.02 2.88 -8.87
C LEU A 120 1.17 4.41 -8.80
N VAL A 121 2.11 4.88 -7.99
CA VAL A 121 2.43 6.29 -7.76
C VAL A 121 3.93 6.50 -7.89
N SER A 122 4.31 7.65 -8.41
CA SER A 122 5.69 8.14 -8.43
C SER A 122 5.82 9.35 -7.53
N PHE A 123 7.02 9.59 -7.01
CA PHE A 123 7.30 10.78 -6.22
C PHE A 123 8.57 11.49 -6.68
N SER A 124 8.61 12.79 -6.39
CA SER A 124 9.80 13.64 -6.46
C SER A 124 9.80 14.56 -5.25
N HIS A 125 10.97 15.06 -4.83
CA HIS A 125 11.06 16.01 -3.72
C HIS A 125 11.72 17.30 -4.16
N ASN A 126 11.30 18.41 -3.55
CA ASN A 126 11.92 19.73 -3.69
C ASN A 126 12.03 20.42 -2.31
N GLU A 127 12.33 21.72 -2.30
CA GLU A 127 12.39 22.51 -1.05
C GLU A 127 11.02 22.60 -0.35
N GLU A 128 9.93 22.61 -1.11
CA GLU A 128 8.56 22.78 -0.61
C GLU A 128 7.98 21.47 -0.02
N GLY A 129 8.43 20.30 -0.50
CA GLY A 129 7.95 19.03 0.02
C GLY A 129 8.10 17.86 -0.96
N TRP A 130 7.23 16.87 -0.76
CA TRP A 130 7.15 15.66 -1.58
C TRP A 130 5.95 15.75 -2.51
N HIS A 131 6.22 15.63 -3.80
CA HIS A 131 5.24 15.69 -4.87
C HIS A 131 4.96 14.29 -5.36
N TYR A 132 3.71 13.87 -5.29
CA TYR A 132 3.23 12.56 -5.71
C TYR A 132 2.39 12.70 -6.98
N LYS A 133 2.61 11.79 -7.94
CA LYS A 133 1.90 11.75 -9.22
C LYS A 133 1.49 10.32 -9.56
N LEU A 134 0.31 10.17 -10.15
CA LEU A 134 -0.18 8.89 -10.63
C LEU A 134 0.77 8.28 -11.68
N GLN A 135 1.08 7.00 -11.53
CA GLN A 135 1.89 6.23 -12.47
C GLN A 135 1.15 4.94 -12.86
N LEU A 136 0.34 5.01 -13.92
CA LEU A 136 -0.34 3.86 -14.51
C LEU A 136 0.05 3.69 -15.98
N GLY A 137 0.07 2.46 -16.47
CA GLY A 137 0.33 2.09 -17.86
C GLY A 137 1.80 2.23 -18.28
N LYS A 138 2.67 2.61 -17.35
CA LYS A 138 4.12 2.64 -17.56
C LYS A 138 4.69 1.31 -17.09
N ARG A 139 5.64 0.73 -17.83
CA ARG A 139 6.40 -0.42 -17.33
C ARG A 139 7.07 0.00 -16.02
N SER A 140 6.71 -0.67 -14.92
CA SER A 140 7.40 -0.53 -13.65
C SER A 140 8.89 -0.80 -13.87
N LEU A 141 9.71 0.24 -13.77
CA LEU A 141 11.17 0.16 -13.68
C LEU A 141 11.61 -0.02 -12.22
N LEU A 142 10.78 -0.61 -11.35
CA LEU A 142 11.14 -0.77 -9.95
C LEU A 142 11.87 -2.09 -9.73
N THR A 143 13.19 -2.02 -9.62
CA THR A 143 13.88 -2.54 -8.41
C THR A 143 15.32 -2.03 -8.27
N GLU A 144 15.57 -0.71 -8.32
CA GLU A 144 16.85 -0.17 -7.80
C GLU A 144 16.66 1.18 -7.11
N LEU A 145 15.90 1.20 -6.02
CA LEU A 145 16.14 2.22 -4.99
C LEU A 145 16.15 1.54 -3.63
N SER A 146 17.30 0.91 -3.37
CA SER A 146 17.85 0.73 -2.03
C SER A 146 17.70 2.05 -1.27
N PHE A 147 16.94 2.02 -0.18
CA PHE A 147 16.74 3.18 0.70
C PHE A 147 17.98 3.47 1.57
N SER A 148 18.99 2.59 1.52
CA SER A 148 20.21 2.70 2.32
C SER A 148 21.22 3.72 1.79
N ASP A 149 21.09 4.15 0.53
CA ASP A 149 22.14 4.96 -0.13
C ASP A 149 21.84 6.47 -0.22
N ARG A 150 20.74 6.96 0.36
CA ARG A 150 20.38 8.40 0.28
C ARG A 150 20.33 9.17 1.59
N ILE A 151 20.57 8.51 2.73
CA ILE A 151 20.74 9.19 4.03
C ILE A 151 22.22 9.49 4.31
N SER A 152 23.15 8.90 3.55
CA SER A 152 24.61 9.13 3.63
C SER A 152 25.08 10.07 2.51
N GLY A 153 24.51 11.27 2.46
CA GLY A 153 24.88 12.32 1.51
C GLY A 153 25.14 13.68 2.15
N GLU A 154 25.47 13.70 3.45
CA GLU A 154 26.07 14.87 4.11
C GLU A 154 27.49 14.51 4.53
N LYS A 155 28.47 14.89 3.69
CA LYS A 155 29.75 15.47 4.10
C LYS A 155 30.25 16.42 3.04
#